data_AF-A0A7X8FZY4-F1
#
_entry.id   AF-A0A7X8FZY4-F1
#
_cell.length_a   1.000
_cell.length_b   1.000
_cell.length_c   1.000
_cell.angle_alpha   90.00
_cell.angle_beta   90.00
_cell.angle_gamma   90.00
#
_symmetry.space_group_name_H-M   'P 1'
#
loop_
_entity.id
_entity.type
_entity.pdbx_description
1 polymer ?
#
loop_
_entity_poly.entity_id
_entity_poly.type
_entity_poly.pdbx_seq_one_letter_code
_entity_poly.pdbx_strand_id
1 'polypeptide(L)' 'YKCKKQNTVLILSGVQRQPKNAITKIGIDKLIGSENIFTHIDLALIRAREIVNDYPDIKDIA' A
#
# COMPACT_ATOMS: atom_id res chain seq x y z
N TYR A 1 3.14 -12.86 6.86
CA TYR A 1 3.36 -14.02 5.96
C TYR A 1 2.11 -14.52 5.24
N LYS A 2 0.92 -14.52 5.87
CA LYS A 2 -0.32 -15.05 5.23
C LYS A 2 -0.63 -14.40 3.87
N CYS A 3 -0.59 -13.07 3.77
CA CYS A 3 -0.85 -12.36 2.50
C CYS A 3 0.08 -12.82 1.37
N LYS A 4 1.40 -12.88 1.62
CA LYS A 4 2.39 -13.37 0.63
C LYS A 4 2.10 -14.81 0.20
N LYS A 5 1.71 -15.70 1.13
CA LYS A 5 1.35 -17.09 0.82
C LYS A 5 0.07 -17.21 -0.01
N GLN A 6 -0.80 -16.20 0.04
CA GLN A 6 -2.09 -16.15 -0.67
C GLN A 6 -2.04 -15.25 -1.91
N ASN A 7 -0.85 -14.83 -2.35
CA ASN A 7 -0.68 -13.85 -3.43
C ASN A 7 -1.51 -12.55 -3.23
N THR A 8 -1.69 -12.14 -1.97
CA THR A 8 -2.35 -10.90 -1.61
C THR A 8 -1.29 -9.83 -1.33
N VAL A 9 -1.38 -8.69 -2.00
CA VAL A 9 -0.50 -7.54 -1.76
C VAL A 9 -0.97 -6.79 -0.51
N LEU A 10 -0.05 -6.48 0.39
CA LEU A 10 -0.32 -5.70 1.61
C LEU A 10 0.11 -4.25 1.38
N ILE A 11 -0.84 -3.33 1.52
CA ILE A 11 -0.61 -1.88 1.47
C ILE A 11 -1.02 -1.30 2.83
N LEU A 12 -0.18 -0.46 3.41
CA LEU A 12 -0.46 0.23 4.67
C LEU A 12 -0.79 1.70 4.37
N SER A 13 -1.93 2.17 4.89
CA SER A 13 -2.33 3.58 4.85
C SER A 13 -2.28 4.21 6.24
N GLY A 14 -2.30 5.54 6.31
CA GLY A 14 -2.30 6.25 7.59
C GLY A 14 -0.99 6.15 8.37
N VAL A 15 0.10 5.71 7.75
CA VAL A 15 1.37 5.46 8.42
C VAL A 15 2.11 6.79 8.60
N GLN A 16 1.86 7.43 9.76
CA GLN A 16 2.53 8.65 10.18
C GLN A 16 3.97 8.39 10.66
N ARG A 17 4.70 9.46 10.99
CA ARG A 17 6.15 9.41 11.28
C ARG A 17 6.55 8.39 12.33
N GLN A 18 5.85 8.33 13.48
CA GLN A 18 6.22 7.41 14.57
C GLN A 18 6.03 5.93 14.17
N PRO A 19 4.86 5.50 13.64
CA PRO A 19 4.71 4.16 13.07
C PRO A 19 5.71 3.84 11.96
N LYS A 20 5.97 4.80 11.05
CA LYS A 20 6.93 4.62 9.93
C LYS A 20 8.34 4.32 10.44
N ASN A 21 8.80 5.06 11.44
CA ASN A 21 10.10 4.83 12.06
C ASN A 21 10.19 3.44 12.70
N ALA A 22 9.13 3.00 13.39
CA ALA A 22 9.09 1.67 13.98
C ALA A 22 9.17 0.58 12.90
N ILE A 23 8.38 0.71 11.83
CA ILE A 23 8.36 -0.20 10.67
C ILE A 23 9.73 -0.33 10.01
N THR A 24 10.41 0.78 9.73
CA THR A 24 11.75 0.79 9.11
C THR A 24 12.81 0.23 10.04
N LYS A 25 12.75 0.56 11.34
CA LYS A 25 13.71 0.04 12.32
C LYS A 25 13.70 -1.49 12.40
N ILE A 26 12.53 -2.11 12.24
CA ILE A 26 12.37 -3.57 12.27
C ILE A 26 12.40 -4.22 10.88
N GLY A 27 12.62 -3.43 9.81
CA GLY A 27 12.76 -3.92 8.44
C GLY A 27 11.46 -4.43 7.79
N ILE A 28 10.29 -4.06 8.32
CA ILE A 28 9.01 -4.45 7.70
C ILE A 28 8.85 -3.80 6.33
N ASP A 29 9.31 -2.57 6.17
CA ASP A 29 9.33 -1.84 4.88
C ASP A 29 10.03 -2.61 3.76
N LYS A 30 11.11 -3.33 4.07
CA LYS A 30 11.80 -4.21 3.12
C LYS A 30 11.00 -5.47 2.79
N LEU A 31 10.18 -5.96 3.73
CA LEU A 31 9.36 -7.15 3.55
C LEU A 31 8.10 -6.86 2.72
N ILE A 32 7.47 -5.71 2.93
CA ILE A 32 6.20 -5.34 2.28
C ILE A 32 6.39 -4.46 1.04
N GLY A 33 7.58 -3.88 0.85
CA GLY A 33 7.85 -2.86 -0.16
C GLY A 33 7.59 -1.46 0.41
N SER A 34 8.58 -0.58 0.32
CA SER A 34 8.46 0.80 0.83
C SER A 34 7.44 1.62 0.03
N GLU A 35 7.24 1.25 -1.23
CA GLU A 35 6.22 1.75 -2.15
C GLU A 35 4.78 1.35 -1.76
N ASN A 36 4.61 0.47 -0.76
CA ASN A 36 3.29 0.06 -0.26
C ASN A 36 2.97 0.66 1.12
N ILE A 37 3.70 1.70 1.55
CA ILE A 37 3.50 2.39 2.83
C ILE A 37 3.17 3.87 2.59
N PHE A 38 1.93 4.26 2.89
CA PHE A 38 1.40 5.60 2.62
C PHE A 38 0.93 6.31 3.89
N THR A 39 1.03 7.63 3.88
CA THR A 39 0.56 8.50 4.96
C THR A 39 -0.95 8.73 4.94
N HIS A 40 -1.60 8.56 3.79
CA HIS A 40 -3.03 8.80 3.57
C HIS A 40 -3.70 7.63 2.86
N ILE A 41 -5.01 7.47 3.07
CA ILE A 41 -5.79 6.37 2.47
C ILE A 41 -5.92 6.51 0.95
N ASP A 42 -6.07 7.72 0.43
CA ASP A 42 -6.25 7.95 -1.01
C ASP A 42 -5.06 7.47 -1.82
N LEU A 43 -3.83 7.72 -1.34
CA LEU A 43 -2.61 7.26 -1.98
C LEU A 43 -2.49 5.72 -1.98
N ALA A 44 -2.92 5.07 -0.89
CA ALA A 44 -2.95 3.62 -0.80
C ALA A 44 -3.98 3.02 -1.77
N LEU A 45 -5.12 3.68 -1.98
CA LEU A 45 -6.14 3.26 -2.94
C LEU A 45 -5.67 3.44 -4.39
N ILE A 46 -4.99 4.54 -4.72
CA ILE A 46 -4.35 4.72 -6.03
C ILE A 46 -3.39 3.57 -6.31
N ARG A 47 -2.50 3.26 -5.35
CA ARG A 47 -1.58 2.13 -5.46
C ARG A 47 -2.30 0.79 -5.61
N ALA A 48 -3.39 0.59 -4.88
CA ALA A 48 -4.20 -0.62 -5.00
C ALA A 48 -4.75 -0.79 -6.42
N ARG A 49 -5.29 0.30 -7.02
CA ARG A 49 -5.80 0.32 -8.40
C ARG A 49 -4.71 0.01 -9.42
N GLU A 50 -3.52 0.59 -9.26
CA GLU A 50 -2.36 0.27 -10.11
C GLU A 50 -2.01 -1.22 -10.07
N ILE A 51 -2.03 -1.83 -8.88
CA ILE A 51 -1.67 -3.25 -8.69
C ILE A 51 -2.70 -4.17 -9.35
N VAL A 52 -3.99 -3.86 -9.24
CA VAL A 52 -5.04 -4.67 -9.89
C VAL A 52 -5.22 -4.34 -11.38
N ASN A 53 -4.42 -3.41 -11.92
CA ASN A 53 -4.56 -2.86 -13.28
C ASN A 53 -6.00 -2.39 -13.58
N ASP A 54 -6.71 -1.97 -12.54
CA ASP A 54 -8.11 -1.54 -12.59
C ASP A 54 -8.12 0.00 -12.60
N TYR A 55 -7.69 0.56 -13.72
CA TYR A 55 -7.95 1.97 -14.02
C TYR A 55 -9.46 2.10 -14.25
N PRO A 56 -10.20 2.93 -13.50
CA PRO A 56 -11.58 3.24 -13.89
C PRO A 56 -11.55 3.87 -15.29
N ASP A 57 -12.44 3.43 -16.16
CA ASP A 57 -12.67 4.10 -17.44
C ASP A 57 -13.08 5.54 -17.12
N ILE A 58 -12.56 6.53 -17.86
CA ILE A 58 -12.78 7.97 -17.58
C ILE A 58 -14.29 8.31 -17.55
N LYS A 59 -15.11 7.46 -18.16
CA LYS A 59 -16.58 7.51 -18.20
C LYS A 59 -17.28 7.29 -16.85
N ASP A 60 -16.58 6.73 -15.86
CA ASP A 60 -17.15 6.51 -14.52
C ASP A 60 -16.92 7.71 -13.58
N ILE A 61 -16.24 8.75 -14.06
CA ILE A 61 -15.88 9.96 -13.29
C ILE A 61 -16.74 11.17 -13.70
N ALA A 62 -17.44 11.15 -14.84
CA ALA A 62 -18.33 12.23 -15.29
C ALA A 62 -19.43 11.74 -16.25
#